data_AF-A0A965YXU1-F1
#
_entry.id   AF-A0A965YXU1-F1
#
_cell.length_a   1.000
_cell.length_b   1.000
_cell.length_c   1.000
_cell.angle_alpha   90.00
_cell.angle_beta   90.00
_cell.angle_gamma   90.00
#
_symmetry.space_group_name_H-M   'P 1'
#
loop_
_entity.id
_entity.type
_entity.pdbx_description
1 polymer ?
#
loop_
_entity_poly.entity_id
_entity_poly.type
_entity_poly.pdbx_seq_one_letter_code
_entity_poly.pdbx_strand_id
1 'polypeptide(L)'
;GIFKANVHAIKIMGFGIVLAVMGIFLLLGLNQTAFYPSITALQSSLTIENSSGSHYTLTAMSYVALIIPFVLAYISYAWYAMDRKDIDEAEMSDASEHHY
;
A
#
# COMPACT_ATOMS: atom_id res chain seq x y z
N GLY A 1 12.11 16.21 25.95
CA GLY A 1 12.18 14.73 25.86
C GLY A 1 12.78 14.35 24.53
N ILE A 2 13.75 13.44 24.53
CA ILE A 2 14.50 12.94 23.36
C ILE A 2 13.58 12.48 22.20
N PHE A 3 12.33 12.10 22.50
CA PHE A 3 11.32 11.69 21.52
C PHE A 3 10.62 12.81 20.73
N LYS A 4 10.60 14.06 21.22
CA LYS A 4 9.91 15.17 20.52
C LYS A 4 10.72 15.75 19.34
N ALA A 5 12.02 15.46 19.28
CA ALA A 5 12.94 16.08 18.32
C ALA A 5 12.84 15.50 16.89
N ASN A 6 12.28 14.30 16.70
CA ASN A 6 12.45 13.52 15.46
C ASN A 6 11.17 13.04 14.76
N VAL A 7 10.00 13.65 15.01
CA VAL A 7 8.76 13.33 14.25
C VAL A 7 8.97 13.52 12.74
N HIS A 8 9.77 14.50 12.34
CA HIS A 8 10.18 14.69 10.94
C HIS A 8 11.00 13.52 10.41
N ALA A 9 11.84 12.88 11.24
CA ALA A 9 12.63 11.72 10.84
C ALA A 9 11.74 10.50 10.57
N ILE A 10 10.65 10.31 11.33
CA ILE A 10 9.68 9.22 11.08
C ILE A 10 9.02 9.40 9.71
N LYS A 11 8.63 10.64 9.36
CA LYS A 11 8.03 10.95 8.04
C LYS A 11 8.99 10.67 6.89
N ILE A 12 10.26 11.08 7.03
CA ILE A 12 11.29 10.87 6.01
C ILE A 12 11.63 9.38 5.88
N MET A 13 11.80 8.67 6.99
CA MET A 13 12.09 7.24 7.01
C MET A 13 10.93 6.43 6.41
N GLY A 14 9.69 6.75 6.79
CA GLY A 14 8.49 6.10 6.23
C GLY A 14 8.40 6.26 4.72
N PHE A 15 8.65 7.46 4.21
CA PHE A 15 8.71 7.70 2.76
C PHE A 15 9.84 6.91 2.08
N GLY A 16 11.02 6.87 2.68
CA GLY A 16 12.16 6.10 2.18
C GLY A 16 11.89 4.60 2.08
N ILE A 17 11.21 4.02 3.08
CA ILE A 17 10.82 2.60 3.07
C ILE A 17 9.86 2.31 1.92
N VAL A 18 8.84 3.16 1.70
CA VAL A 18 7.89 2.99 0.60
C VAL A 18 8.62 3.01 -0.75
N LEU A 19 9.54 3.96 -0.96
CA LEU A 19 10.34 4.02 -2.18
C LEU A 19 11.26 2.82 -2.37
N ALA A 20 11.89 2.33 -1.29
CA ALA A 20 12.76 1.17 -1.36
C ALA A 20 12.00 -0.11 -1.75
N VAL A 21 10.85 -0.35 -1.11
CA VAL A 21 9.97 -1.49 -1.42
C VAL A 21 9.41 -1.37 -2.84
N MET A 22 8.98 -0.17 -3.24
CA MET A 22 8.53 0.09 -4.61
C MET A 22 9.66 -0.18 -5.62
N GLY A 23 10.89 0.24 -5.34
CA GLY A 23 12.06 -0.02 -6.19
C GLY A 23 12.31 -1.51 -6.39
N ILE A 24 12.22 -2.32 -5.32
CA ILE A 24 12.33 -3.78 -5.40
C ILE A 24 11.24 -4.36 -6.30
N PHE A 25 9.97 -3.96 -6.12
CA PHE A 25 8.87 -4.47 -6.94
C PHE A 25 8.98 -4.07 -8.42
N LEU A 26 9.40 -2.83 -8.70
CA LEU A 26 9.61 -2.36 -10.07
C LEU A 26 10.75 -3.11 -10.76
N LEU A 27 11.85 -3.40 -10.06
CA LEU A 27 12.95 -4.19 -10.62
C LEU A 27 12.53 -5.62 -10.97
N LEU A 28 11.71 -6.25 -10.13
CA LEU A 28 11.18 -7.59 -10.37
C LEU A 28 10.17 -7.59 -11.53
N GLY A 29 9.31 -6.58 -11.61
CA GLY A 29 8.21 -6.51 -12.58
C GLY A 29 8.57 -5.97 -13.96
N LEU A 30 9.50 -5.01 -14.08
CA LEU A 30 9.78 -4.30 -15.34
C LEU A 30 10.87 -4.95 -16.20
N ASN A 31 11.57 -5.98 -15.72
CA ASN A 31 12.69 -6.60 -16.44
C ASN A 31 12.25 -7.75 -17.38
N GLN A 32 11.03 -7.68 -17.93
CA GLN A 32 10.42 -8.71 -18.80
C GLN A 32 10.52 -10.15 -18.23
N THR A 33 10.57 -10.28 -16.90
CA THR A 33 10.75 -11.58 -16.25
C THR A 33 9.44 -12.33 -16.21
N ALA A 34 9.51 -13.66 -16.30
CA ALA A 34 8.34 -14.48 -15.99
C ALA A 34 8.09 -14.43 -14.48
N PHE A 35 6.99 -13.80 -14.07
CA PHE A 35 6.60 -13.78 -12.66
C PHE A 35 6.20 -15.17 -12.18
N TYR A 36 5.81 -16.05 -13.10
CA TYR A 36 5.52 -17.45 -12.81
C TYR A 36 6.16 -18.38 -13.86
N PRO A 37 7.41 -18.82 -13.63
CA PRO A 37 8.14 -19.66 -14.58
C PRO A 37 7.63 -21.10 -14.57
N SER A 38 7.53 -21.71 -15.74
CA SER A 38 7.15 -23.12 -15.89
C SER A 38 8.38 -24.03 -15.77
N ILE A 39 8.27 -25.08 -14.96
CA ILE A 39 9.33 -26.08 -14.75
C ILE A 39 9.33 -27.21 -15.81
N THR A 40 8.21 -27.39 -16.53
CA THR A 40 8.04 -28.46 -17.53
C THR A 40 8.20 -27.98 -18.96
N ALA A 41 7.83 -26.72 -19.24
CA ALA A 41 7.94 -26.11 -20.56
C ALA A 41 8.26 -24.62 -20.42
N LEU A 42 9.53 -24.24 -20.61
CA LEU A 42 10.01 -22.87 -20.40
C LEU A 42 9.25 -21.83 -21.25
N GLN A 43 8.78 -22.20 -22.44
CA GLN A 43 7.97 -21.33 -23.32
C GLN A 43 6.56 -21.04 -22.79
N SER A 44 6.03 -21.85 -21.88
CA SER A 44 4.72 -21.64 -21.24
C SER A 44 4.82 -20.87 -19.92
N SER A 45 5.95 -20.19 -19.68
CA SER A 45 6.12 -19.34 -18.51
C SER A 45 5.16 -18.15 -18.59
N LEU A 46 4.52 -17.84 -17.46
CA LEU A 46 3.58 -16.72 -17.39
C LEU A 46 4.34 -15.41 -17.24
N THR A 47 4.10 -14.51 -18.19
CA THR A 47 4.64 -13.16 -18.25
C THR A 47 3.48 -12.16 -18.25
N ILE A 48 3.74 -10.91 -17.90
CA ILE A 48 2.71 -9.86 -17.88
C ILE A 48 2.00 -9.74 -19.24
N GLU A 49 2.75 -9.90 -20.33
CA GLU A 49 2.23 -9.81 -21.70
C GLU A 49 1.24 -10.93 -22.03
N ASN A 50 1.56 -12.17 -21.65
CA ASN A 50 0.75 -13.34 -22.02
C ASN A 50 -0.42 -13.63 -21.06
N SER A 51 -0.39 -13.06 -19.85
CA SER A 51 -1.37 -13.31 -18.80
C SER A 51 -2.27 -12.10 -18.49
N SER A 52 -2.23 -11.05 -19.31
CA SER A 52 -3.08 -9.87 -19.13
C SER A 52 -4.52 -10.15 -19.58
N GLY A 53 -5.48 -9.45 -18.98
CA GLY A 53 -6.88 -9.52 -19.40
C GLY A 53 -7.10 -8.94 -20.79
N SER A 54 -8.32 -9.11 -21.35
CA SER A 54 -8.65 -8.49 -22.63
C SER A 54 -8.49 -6.96 -22.58
N HIS A 55 -8.21 -6.34 -23.73
CA HIS A 55 -8.02 -4.88 -23.81
C HIS A 55 -9.21 -4.11 -23.22
N TYR A 56 -10.44 -4.61 -23.41
CA TYR A 56 -11.65 -4.01 -22.86
C TYR A 56 -11.63 -4.00 -21.32
N THR A 57 -11.43 -5.15 -20.69
CA THR A 57 -11.38 -5.26 -19.22
C THR A 57 -10.18 -4.50 -18.66
N LEU A 58 -9.01 -4.59 -19.31
CA LEU A 58 -7.79 -3.90 -18.88
C LEU A 58 -7.98 -2.38 -18.89
N THR A 59 -8.62 -1.85 -19.94
CA THR A 59 -8.94 -0.43 -20.06
C THR A 59 -9.92 0.01 -18.97
N ALA A 60 -11.00 -0.75 -18.74
CA ALA A 60 -11.96 -0.46 -17.67
C ALA A 60 -11.27 -0.40 -16.29
N MET A 61 -10.39 -1.35 -15.98
CA MET A 61 -9.66 -1.38 -14.71
C MET A 61 -8.64 -0.24 -14.60
N SER A 62 -8.03 0.21 -15.70
CA SER A 62 -7.17 1.39 -15.69
C SER A 62 -7.93 2.66 -15.29
N TYR A 63 -9.19 2.81 -15.72
CA TYR A 63 -10.02 3.94 -15.28
C TYR A 63 -10.36 3.86 -13.79
N VAL A 64 -10.63 2.66 -13.26
CA VAL A 64 -10.83 2.46 -11.81
C VAL A 64 -9.57 2.82 -11.03
N ALA A 65 -8.39 2.50 -11.55
CA ALA A 65 -7.12 2.86 -10.92
C ALA A 65 -6.92 4.40 -10.81
N LEU A 66 -7.49 5.19 -11.72
CA LEU A 66 -7.45 6.67 -11.62
C LEU A 66 -8.24 7.23 -10.42
N ILE A 67 -9.15 6.44 -9.83
CA ILE A 67 -9.95 6.83 -8.65
C ILE A 67 -9.18 6.61 -7.34
N ILE A 68 -8.08 5.86 -7.34
CA ILE A 68 -7.22 5.62 -6.16
C ILE A 68 -6.89 6.89 -5.34
N PRO A 69 -6.54 8.07 -5.90
CA PRO A 69 -6.30 9.28 -5.11
C PRO A 69 -7.49 9.69 -4.22
N PHE A 70 -8.73 9.46 -4.66
CA PHE A 70 -9.92 9.74 -3.86
C PHE A 70 -9.99 8.82 -2.62
N VAL A 71 -9.69 7.54 -2.80
CA VAL A 71 -9.64 6.56 -1.70
C VAL A 71 -8.53 6.91 -0.71
N LEU A 72 -7.35 7.29 -1.21
CA LEU A 72 -6.23 7.73 -0.35
C LEU A 72 -6.57 8.99 0.46
N ALA A 73 -7.29 9.94 -0.14
CA ALA A 73 -7.78 11.12 0.56
C ALA A 73 -8.76 10.78 1.69
N TYR A 74 -9.65 9.81 1.47
CA TYR A 74 -10.54 9.33 2.53
C TYR A 74 -9.78 8.65 3.67
N ILE A 75 -8.83 7.78 3.33
CA ILE A 75 -8.00 7.08 4.34
C ILE A 75 -7.21 8.11 5.17
N SER A 76 -6.55 9.09 4.54
CA SER A 76 -5.78 10.10 5.27
C SER A 76 -6.67 10.94 6.18
N TYR A 77 -7.90 11.28 5.74
CA TYR A 77 -8.89 11.94 6.58
C TYR A 77 -9.31 11.09 7.79
N ALA A 78 -9.57 9.79 7.58
CA ALA A 78 -9.93 8.88 8.66
C ALA A 78 -8.80 8.77 9.71
N TRP A 79 -7.55 8.65 9.27
CA TRP A 79 -6.38 8.68 10.16
C TRP A 79 -6.26 9.99 10.93
N TYR A 80 -6.45 11.14 10.26
CA TYR A 80 -6.46 12.44 10.93
C TYR A 80 -7.58 12.56 11.98
N ALA A 81 -8.77 12.02 11.68
CA ALA A 81 -9.89 12.07 12.61
C ALA A 81 -9.66 11.20 13.86
N MET A 82 -8.99 10.04 13.71
CA MET A 82 -8.58 9.18 14.83
C MET A 82 -7.48 9.84 15.68
N ASP A 83 -6.43 10.36 15.04
CA ASP A 83 -5.26 10.98 15.70
C ASP A 83 -5.62 12.30 16.43
N ARG A 84 -6.81 12.86 16.19
CA ARG A 84 -7.31 14.07 16.86
C ARG A 84 -7.72 13.82 18.31
N LYS A 85 -8.08 12.58 18.67
CA LYS A 85 -8.44 12.21 20.04
C LYS A 85 -7.33 11.31 20.58
N ASP A 86 -6.52 11.85 21.49
CA ASP A 86 -5.51 11.05 22.20
C ASP A 86 -6.24 9.93 22.98
N ILE A 87 -5.76 8.70 22.86
CA ILE A 87 -6.27 7.59 23.67
C ILE A 87 -5.82 7.84 25.11
N ASP A 88 -6.77 8.19 25.98
CA ASP A 88 -6.50 8.47 27.39
C ASP A 88 -6.51 7.17 28.21
N GLU A 89 -5.63 7.07 29.22
CA GLU A 89 -5.52 5.88 30.09
C GLU A 89 -6.85 5.61 30.82
N ALA A 90 -7.63 6.66 31.09
CA ALA A 90 -8.97 6.56 31.66
C ALA A 90 -9.93 5.79 30.74
N GLU A 91 -9.94 6.06 29.43
CA GLU A 91 -10.78 5.33 28.44
C GLU A 91 -10.34 3.87 28.26
N MET A 92 -9.06 3.57 28.46
CA MET A 92 -8.53 2.18 28.38
C MET A 92 -8.82 1.35 29.65
N SER A 93 -9.06 2.01 30.78
CA SER A 93 -9.27 1.39 32.09
C SER A 93 -10.74 1.24 32.49
N ASP A 94 -11.65 1.91 31.76
CA ASP A 94 -13.08 1.86 32.06
C ASP A 94 -13.70 0.54 31.55
N ALA A 95 -13.96 -0.37 32.49
CA ALA A 95 -14.58 -1.67 32.21
C ALA A 95 -16.04 -1.59 31.73
N SER A 96 -16.62 -0.37 31.68
CA SER A 96 -18.00 -0.14 31.26
C SER A 96 -18.15 0.33 29.81
N GLU A 97 -17.09 0.86 29.19
CA GLU A 97 -17.07 1.27 27.79
C GLU A 97 -16.52 0.15 26.89
N HIS A 98 -17.30 -0.92 26.75
CA HIS A 98 -17.12 -1.89 25.66
C HIS A 98 -17.64 -1.31 24.34
N HIS A 99 -17.01 -0.26 23.85
CA HIS A 99 -17.21 0.20 22.47
C HIS A 99 -16.02 -0.28 21.63
N TYR A 100 -16.22 -1.43 20.98
CA TYR A 100 -15.40 -1.88 19.86
C TYR A 100 -15.43 -0.88 18.70
#